data_AF-A0A9D6XMM7-F1
#
_entry.id   AF-A0A9D6XMM7-F1
#
_cell.length_a   1.000
_cell.length_b   1.000
_cell.length_c   1.000
_cell.angle_alpha   90.00
_cell.angle_beta   90.00
_cell.angle_gamma   90.00
#
_symmetry.space_group_name_H-M   'P 1'
#
loop_
_entity.id
_entity.type
_entity.pdbx_description
1 polymer ?
#
loop_
_entity_poly.entity_id
_entity_poly.type
_entity_poly.pdbx_seq_one_letter_code
_entity_poly.pdbx_strand_id
1 'polypeptide(L)'
;MNLDEGARIFDFSLRAIPKDPGSGFFDALEIEASGLGGDPQQWAHLNLRRHGVYRWDLKYDRSEYFFSVPDFALGQHTNDNLRQTLDSLLEFHPGKSRVYLGFARREFDGPAFLTQDFARDEFLVFAPADRQTDDARAGIDFPLGRWALNLEQGYRKLETLSEYELPSGSGAGNNPGNNSTLSSFLR
;
A
#
# COMPACT_ATOMS: atom_id res chain seq x y z
N MET A 1 22.59 -6.48 -5.40
CA MET A 1 21.34 -5.90 -5.89
C MET A 1 21.12 -6.44 -7.29
N ASN A 2 20.10 -7.27 -7.46
CA ASN A 2 19.70 -7.78 -8.76
C ASN A 2 18.58 -6.87 -9.25
N LEU A 3 18.83 -6.09 -10.29
CA LEU A 3 17.84 -5.21 -10.88
C LEU A 3 17.04 -6.05 -11.88
N ASP A 4 15.73 -6.17 -11.71
CA ASP A 4 14.88 -6.90 -12.66
C ASP A 4 15.14 -6.39 -14.10
N GLU A 5 15.43 -7.34 -14.99
CA GLU A 5 15.64 -7.10 -16.41
C GLU A 5 14.27 -6.97 -17.10
N GLY A 6 13.95 -5.75 -17.54
CA GLY A 6 12.67 -5.46 -18.21
C GLY A 6 12.67 -4.05 -18.82
N ALA A 7 11.72 -3.81 -19.72
CA ALA A 7 11.48 -2.47 -20.27
C ALA A 7 11.09 -1.51 -19.12
N ARG A 8 11.81 -0.40 -18.99
CA ARG A 8 11.60 0.59 -17.93
C ARG A 8 10.98 1.85 -18.49
N ILE A 9 9.95 2.35 -17.80
CA ILE A 9 9.42 3.69 -18.02
C ILE A 9 9.97 4.55 -16.90
N PHE A 10 10.94 5.41 -17.23
CA PHE A 10 11.51 6.35 -16.28
C PHE A 10 10.45 7.37 -15.87
N ASP A 11 9.89 8.11 -16.83
CA ASP A 11 8.83 9.08 -16.61
C ASP A 11 7.87 9.09 -17.80
N PHE A 12 6.58 9.14 -17.50
CA PHE A 12 5.50 9.30 -18.46
C PHE A 12 4.58 10.42 -17.97
N SER A 13 4.33 11.41 -18.82
CA SER A 13 3.33 12.44 -18.56
C SER A 13 2.54 12.68 -19.84
N LEU A 14 1.22 12.54 -19.74
CA LEU A 14 0.27 12.80 -20.79
C LEU A 14 -0.78 13.76 -20.27
N ARG A 15 -0.96 14.88 -20.96
CA ARG A 15 -2.03 15.83 -20.71
C ARG A 15 -2.85 16.06 -21.97
N ALA A 16 -4.14 15.80 -21.88
CA ALA A 16 -5.10 16.01 -22.96
C ALA A 16 -6.17 17.02 -22.56
N ILE A 17 -6.36 18.01 -23.43
CA ILE A 17 -7.38 19.06 -23.31
C ILE A 17 -8.12 19.12 -24.65
N PRO A 18 -9.47 19.01 -24.68
CA PRO A 18 -10.22 19.15 -25.93
C PRO A 18 -10.01 20.52 -26.58
N LYS A 19 -10.08 20.57 -27.91
CA LYS A 19 -9.93 21.82 -28.67
C LYS A 19 -11.06 22.81 -28.37
N ASP A 20 -12.30 22.33 -28.29
CA ASP A 20 -13.47 23.15 -28.01
C ASP A 20 -13.90 22.94 -26.54
N PRO A 21 -13.83 23.98 -25.68
CA PRO A 21 -14.22 23.88 -24.28
C PRO A 21 -15.67 23.40 -24.11
N GLY A 22 -15.91 22.45 -23.20
CA GLY A 22 -17.24 21.88 -22.93
C GLY A 22 -17.74 20.86 -23.97
N SER A 23 -16.98 20.64 -25.06
CA SER A 23 -17.23 19.56 -26.02
C SER A 23 -16.52 18.27 -25.59
N GLY A 24 -17.16 17.12 -25.82
CA GLY A 24 -16.59 15.80 -25.48
C GLY A 24 -16.95 15.28 -24.09
N PHE A 25 -16.23 14.24 -23.66
CA PHE A 25 -16.51 13.53 -22.41
C PHE A 25 -15.81 14.14 -21.20
N PHE A 26 -14.71 14.89 -21.38
CA PHE A 26 -13.87 15.47 -20.34
C PHE A 26 -13.36 16.84 -20.79
N ASP A 27 -12.97 17.70 -19.86
CA ASP A 27 -12.27 18.98 -20.13
C ASP A 27 -10.76 18.87 -19.87
N ALA A 28 -10.35 17.92 -19.04
CA ALA A 28 -8.95 17.59 -18.81
C ALA A 28 -8.80 16.10 -18.50
N LEU A 29 -7.79 15.48 -19.13
CA LEU A 29 -7.24 14.19 -18.75
C LEU A 29 -5.74 14.38 -18.53
N GLU A 30 -5.25 13.89 -17.40
CA GLU A 30 -3.86 13.89 -17.00
C GLU A 30 -3.49 12.49 -16.54
N ILE A 31 -2.38 11.97 -17.04
CA ILE A 31 -1.81 10.70 -16.65
C ILE A 31 -0.34 10.93 -16.43
N GLU A 32 0.14 10.60 -15.24
CA GLU A 32 1.54 10.67 -14.88
C GLU A 32 1.95 9.33 -14.29
N ALA A 33 3.17 8.89 -14.60
CA ALA A 33 3.75 7.70 -14.00
C ALA A 33 5.27 7.79 -14.01
N SER A 34 5.91 7.13 -13.06
CA SER A 34 7.36 7.09 -12.96
C SER A 34 7.82 5.81 -12.28
N GLY A 35 9.03 5.36 -12.63
CA GLY A 35 9.68 4.18 -12.04
C GLY A 35 9.01 2.85 -12.38
N LEU A 36 8.13 2.80 -13.39
CA LEU A 36 7.46 1.55 -13.76
C LEU A 36 8.47 0.58 -14.41
N GLY A 37 8.51 -0.66 -13.91
CA GLY A 37 9.29 -1.74 -14.54
C GLY A 37 10.62 -2.06 -13.86
N GLY A 38 10.77 -1.79 -12.55
CA GLY A 38 11.87 -2.33 -11.75
C GLY A 38 12.51 -1.38 -10.75
N ASP A 39 12.00 -0.15 -10.62
CA ASP A 39 12.52 0.78 -9.62
C ASP A 39 11.91 0.47 -8.24
N PRO A 40 12.66 0.70 -7.12
CA PRO A 40 12.17 0.49 -5.76
C PRO A 40 10.94 1.35 -5.41
N GLN A 41 10.81 2.49 -6.07
CA GLN A 41 9.65 3.38 -5.96
C GLN A 41 9.00 3.50 -7.33
N GLN A 42 7.72 3.16 -7.42
CA GLN A 42 6.92 3.27 -8.63
C GLN A 42 5.63 3.96 -8.28
N TRP A 43 5.16 4.86 -9.14
CA TRP A 43 3.88 5.49 -8.94
C TRP A 43 3.19 5.81 -10.25
N ALA A 44 1.87 5.90 -10.20
CA ALA A 44 1.03 6.36 -11.29
C ALA A 44 -0.13 7.17 -10.74
N HIS A 45 -0.48 8.25 -11.45
CA HIS A 45 -1.61 9.12 -11.12
C HIS A 45 -2.41 9.39 -12.39
N LEU A 46 -3.71 9.19 -12.31
CA LEU A 46 -4.67 9.58 -13.33
C LEU A 46 -5.64 10.59 -12.73
N ASN A 47 -5.80 11.72 -13.43
CA ASN A 47 -6.83 12.70 -13.16
C ASN A 47 -7.70 12.90 -14.41
N LEU A 48 -8.99 12.62 -14.30
CA LEU A 48 -9.97 12.85 -15.35
C LEU A 48 -11.05 13.78 -14.81
N ARG A 49 -11.35 14.85 -15.53
CA ARG A 49 -12.30 15.86 -15.06
C ARG A 49 -13.17 16.39 -16.17
N ARG A 50 -14.45 16.58 -15.84
CA ARG A 50 -15.37 17.45 -16.56
C ARG A 50 -15.95 18.47 -15.59
N HIS A 51 -15.67 19.75 -15.84
CA HIS A 51 -16.00 20.86 -14.97
C HIS A 51 -17.50 20.89 -14.65
N GLY A 52 -17.81 20.94 -13.35
CA GLY A 52 -19.19 20.96 -12.86
C GLY A 52 -19.98 19.67 -13.09
N VAL A 53 -19.37 18.58 -13.57
CA VAL A 53 -20.06 17.30 -13.80
C VAL A 53 -19.41 16.18 -12.99
N TYR A 54 -18.12 15.93 -13.18
CA TYR A 54 -17.43 14.85 -12.47
C TYR A 54 -15.92 15.07 -12.38
N ARG A 55 -15.29 14.41 -11.41
CA ARG A 55 -13.84 14.29 -11.27
C ARG A 55 -13.51 12.86 -10.84
N TRP A 56 -12.54 12.25 -11.48
CA TRP A 56 -12.00 10.97 -11.10
C TRP A 56 -10.50 11.12 -10.86
N ASP A 57 -10.06 10.69 -9.68
CA ASP A 57 -8.68 10.68 -9.23
C ASP A 57 -8.31 9.24 -8.91
N LEU A 58 -7.25 8.72 -9.51
CA LEU A 58 -6.76 7.36 -9.30
C LEU A 58 -5.25 7.41 -9.08
N LYS A 59 -4.79 6.92 -7.95
CA LYS A 59 -3.38 6.89 -7.56
C LYS A 59 -2.96 5.47 -7.28
N TYR A 60 -1.76 5.13 -7.73
CA TYR A 60 -1.08 3.89 -7.44
C TYR A 60 0.33 4.22 -6.98
N ASP A 61 0.75 3.62 -5.88
CA ASP A 61 2.09 3.74 -5.33
C ASP A 61 2.59 2.35 -4.94
N ARG A 62 3.80 2.02 -5.37
CA ARG A 62 4.54 0.82 -4.99
C ARG A 62 5.90 1.24 -4.46
N SER A 63 6.27 0.70 -3.31
CA SER A 63 7.51 1.05 -2.61
C SER A 63 8.12 -0.19 -1.96
N GLU A 64 9.40 -0.41 -2.20
CA GLU A 64 10.20 -1.46 -1.55
C GLU A 64 10.98 -0.83 -0.38
N TYR A 65 10.76 -1.38 0.81
CA TYR A 65 11.41 -0.96 2.05
C TYR A 65 12.36 -2.05 2.53
N PHE A 66 13.62 -1.71 2.68
CA PHE A 66 14.64 -2.58 3.26
C PHE A 66 14.95 -2.10 4.68
N PHE A 67 14.54 -2.86 5.69
CA PHE A 67 14.96 -2.65 7.06
C PHE A 67 16.04 -3.67 7.41
N SER A 68 17.29 -3.23 7.44
CA SER A 68 18.40 -4.01 7.97
C SER A 68 18.83 -3.45 9.32
N VAL A 69 18.79 -4.28 10.35
CA VAL A 69 19.28 -3.94 11.70
C VAL A 69 20.76 -4.32 11.77
N PRO A 70 21.64 -3.52 12.41
CA PRO A 70 23.08 -3.78 12.39
C PRO A 70 23.49 -5.16 12.93
N ASP A 71 24.65 -5.67 12.52
CA ASP A 71 25.16 -7.04 12.74
C ASP A 71 25.10 -7.56 14.20
N PHE A 72 25.10 -6.68 15.21
CA PHE A 72 24.96 -7.09 16.61
C PHE A 72 23.60 -7.76 16.91
N ALA A 73 22.61 -7.57 16.05
CA ALA A 73 21.29 -8.21 16.14
C ALA A 73 21.21 -9.54 15.36
N LEU A 74 22.35 -10.08 14.87
CA LEU A 74 22.45 -11.38 14.19
C LEU A 74 21.49 -11.57 13.00
N GLY A 75 21.03 -10.47 12.37
CA GLY A 75 20.04 -10.51 11.29
C GLY A 75 18.61 -10.85 11.74
N GLN A 76 18.30 -10.80 13.04
CA GLN A 76 17.08 -11.38 13.61
C GLN A 76 15.87 -10.45 13.65
N HIS A 77 16.02 -9.26 13.06
CA HIS A 77 15.00 -8.22 12.97
C HIS A 77 15.04 -7.53 11.61
N THR A 78 15.48 -8.24 10.57
CA THR A 78 15.43 -7.74 9.19
C THR A 78 14.01 -7.82 8.67
N ASN A 79 13.66 -6.85 7.84
CA ASN A 79 12.36 -6.82 7.20
C ASN A 79 12.44 -6.15 5.83
N ASP A 80 12.25 -6.94 4.78
CA ASP A 80 12.17 -6.44 3.41
C ASP A 80 10.70 -6.44 3.02
N ASN A 81 10.06 -5.27 2.99
CA ASN A 81 8.63 -5.18 2.68
C ASN A 81 8.38 -4.50 1.36
N LEU A 82 7.43 -5.06 0.63
CA LEU A 82 6.75 -4.42 -0.46
C LEU A 82 5.48 -3.77 0.06
N ARG A 83 5.36 -2.47 -0.11
CA ARG A 83 4.12 -1.74 0.16
C ARG A 83 3.50 -1.29 -1.15
N GLN A 84 2.24 -1.68 -1.36
CA GLN A 84 1.44 -1.25 -2.50
C GLN A 84 0.20 -0.50 -2.00
N THR A 85 -0.16 0.57 -2.70
CA THR A 85 -1.34 1.37 -2.39
C THR A 85 -2.04 1.75 -3.68
N LEU A 86 -3.35 1.51 -3.73
CA LEU A 86 -4.25 1.96 -4.78
C LEU A 86 -5.34 2.80 -4.14
N ASP A 87 -5.45 4.07 -4.52
CA ASP A 87 -6.47 5.00 -4.02
C ASP A 87 -7.28 5.53 -5.22
N SER A 88 -8.60 5.36 -5.19
CA SER A 88 -9.51 5.89 -6.21
C SER A 88 -10.61 6.73 -5.57
N LEU A 89 -10.89 7.90 -6.17
CA LEU A 89 -11.97 8.79 -5.77
C LEU A 89 -12.71 9.29 -7.00
N LEU A 90 -13.99 8.92 -7.10
CA LEU A 90 -14.90 9.40 -8.12
C LEU A 90 -15.90 10.37 -7.48
N GLU A 91 -15.99 11.57 -8.02
CA GLU A 91 -16.88 12.63 -7.59
C GLU A 91 -17.83 13.02 -8.73
N PHE A 92 -19.10 13.21 -8.43
CA PHE A 92 -20.12 13.75 -9.29
C PHE A 92 -20.67 15.04 -8.70
N HIS A 93 -20.99 16.01 -9.56
CA HIS A 93 -21.34 17.38 -9.16
C HIS A 93 -22.74 17.78 -9.66
N PRO A 94 -23.84 17.21 -9.14
CA PRO A 94 -25.19 17.63 -9.51
C PRO A 94 -25.49 19.05 -8.97
N GLY A 95 -25.35 20.05 -9.84
CA GLY A 95 -25.59 21.45 -9.50
C GLY A 95 -24.52 22.00 -8.56
N LYS A 96 -24.89 22.22 -7.29
CA LYS A 96 -23.96 22.70 -6.24
C LYS A 96 -23.56 21.61 -5.23
N SER A 97 -24.14 20.43 -5.35
CA SER A 97 -23.87 19.30 -4.47
C SER A 97 -22.71 18.46 -5.02
N ARG A 98 -22.05 17.69 -4.15
CA ARG A 98 -21.02 16.71 -4.53
C ARG A 98 -21.43 15.35 -4.00
N VAL A 99 -21.44 14.33 -4.85
CA VAL A 99 -21.59 12.93 -4.46
C VAL A 99 -20.29 12.23 -4.77
N TYR A 100 -19.76 11.41 -3.88
CA TYR A 100 -18.49 10.75 -4.10
C TYR A 100 -18.47 9.30 -3.66
N LEU A 101 -17.65 8.51 -4.36
CA LEU A 101 -17.32 7.13 -4.08
C LEU A 101 -15.79 7.02 -4.02
N GLY A 102 -15.28 6.50 -2.92
CA GLY A 102 -13.86 6.27 -2.70
C GLY A 102 -13.58 4.80 -2.44
N PHE A 103 -12.49 4.30 -3.00
CA PHE A 103 -11.93 2.98 -2.70
C PHE A 103 -10.44 3.11 -2.46
N ALA A 104 -9.92 2.45 -1.44
CA ALA A 104 -8.49 2.36 -1.21
C ALA A 104 -8.10 0.93 -0.83
N ARG A 105 -7.06 0.41 -1.48
CA ARG A 105 -6.44 -0.86 -1.13
C ARG A 105 -5.00 -0.63 -0.72
N ARG A 106 -4.58 -1.24 0.38
CA ARG A 106 -3.21 -1.22 0.86
C ARG A 106 -2.75 -2.63 1.13
N GLU A 107 -1.65 -3.00 0.51
CA GLU A 107 -1.01 -4.31 0.66
C GLU A 107 0.39 -4.07 1.24
N PHE A 108 0.79 -4.94 2.15
CA PHE A 108 2.07 -4.88 2.84
C PHE A 108 2.56 -6.30 3.06
N ASP A 109 3.50 -6.70 2.21
CA ASP A 109 3.96 -8.08 2.11
C ASP A 109 5.48 -8.14 2.14
N GLY A 110 6.06 -9.10 2.86
CA GLY A 110 7.51 -9.21 2.92
C GLY A 110 8.03 -10.22 3.94
N PRO A 111 9.22 -10.81 3.70
CA PRO A 111 9.89 -11.60 4.73
C PRO A 111 10.22 -10.73 5.94
N ALA A 112 9.81 -11.20 7.11
CA ALA A 112 10.15 -10.57 8.38
C ALA A 112 10.60 -11.63 9.37
N PHE A 113 11.60 -11.25 10.18
CA PHE A 113 12.15 -12.08 11.24
C PHE A 113 11.92 -11.42 12.59
N LEU A 114 11.59 -12.25 13.58
CA LEU A 114 11.34 -11.85 14.96
C LEU A 114 12.14 -12.76 15.89
N THR A 115 12.37 -12.31 17.11
CA THR A 115 12.93 -13.15 18.18
C THR A 115 11.85 -13.53 19.17
N GLN A 116 11.86 -14.79 19.60
CA GLN A 116 10.96 -15.31 20.63
C GLN A 116 11.79 -15.81 21.80
N ASP A 117 11.49 -15.32 23.01
CA ASP A 117 12.08 -15.84 24.24
C ASP A 117 11.41 -17.15 24.63
N PHE A 118 12.22 -18.18 24.85
CA PHE A 118 11.82 -19.41 25.52
C PHE A 118 12.98 -19.95 26.37
N ALA A 119 12.69 -20.42 27.58
CA ALA A 119 13.70 -21.01 28.47
C ALA A 119 14.95 -20.13 28.72
N ARG A 120 14.80 -18.80 28.72
CA ARG A 120 15.88 -17.80 28.86
C ARG A 120 16.90 -17.84 27.73
N ASP A 121 16.40 -18.15 26.54
CA ASP A 121 17.13 -18.13 25.28
C ASP A 121 16.22 -17.51 24.22
N GLU A 122 16.82 -16.86 23.23
CA GLU A 122 16.10 -16.21 22.15
C GLU A 122 16.25 -17.04 20.86
N PHE A 123 15.11 -17.33 20.24
CA PHE A 123 15.04 -18.09 19.00
C PHE A 123 14.57 -17.20 17.85
N LEU A 124 15.23 -17.34 16.70
CA LEU A 124 14.82 -16.68 15.46
C LEU A 124 13.54 -17.36 14.93
N VAL A 125 12.49 -16.58 14.72
CA VAL A 125 11.23 -17.03 14.14
C VAL A 125 11.00 -16.26 12.84
N PHE A 126 10.72 -16.99 11.77
CA PHE A 126 10.24 -16.41 10.52
C PHE A 126 8.75 -16.10 10.68
N ALA A 127 8.39 -14.85 10.42
CA ALA A 127 7.04 -14.33 10.62
C ALA A 127 6.74 -13.31 9.51
N PRO A 128 6.47 -13.77 8.28
CA PRO A 128 6.28 -12.87 7.14
C PRO A 128 5.18 -11.86 7.41
N ALA A 129 5.40 -10.63 6.97
CA ALA A 129 4.33 -9.65 6.90
C ALA A 129 3.47 -9.99 5.69
N ASP A 130 2.18 -10.18 5.90
CA ASP A 130 1.16 -10.24 4.86
C ASP A 130 -0.08 -9.56 5.43
N ARG A 131 -0.36 -8.35 4.93
CA ARG A 131 -1.48 -7.54 5.39
C ARG A 131 -2.13 -6.83 4.24
N GLN A 132 -3.44 -6.99 4.14
CA GLN A 132 -4.28 -6.28 3.20
C GLN A 132 -5.33 -5.46 3.94
N THR A 133 -5.52 -4.21 3.53
CA THR A 133 -6.60 -3.35 4.01
C THR A 133 -7.38 -2.80 2.82
N ASP A 134 -8.68 -3.05 2.82
CA ASP A 134 -9.63 -2.50 1.85
C ASP A 134 -10.55 -1.50 2.53
N ASP A 135 -10.53 -0.26 2.06
CA ASP A 135 -11.43 0.82 2.46
C ASP A 135 -12.38 1.15 1.32
N ALA A 136 -13.68 1.19 1.59
CA ALA A 136 -14.68 1.74 0.69
C ALA A 136 -15.44 2.84 1.41
N ARG A 137 -15.72 3.96 0.73
CA ARG A 137 -16.51 5.07 1.28
C ARG A 137 -17.42 5.69 0.24
N ALA A 138 -18.55 6.20 0.69
CA ALA A 138 -19.49 6.94 -0.12
C ALA A 138 -19.98 8.15 0.67
N GLY A 139 -20.17 9.29 0.02
CA GLY A 139 -20.69 10.46 0.69
C GLY A 139 -21.36 11.46 -0.21
N ILE A 140 -22.05 12.41 0.41
CA ILE A 140 -22.74 13.51 -0.24
C ILE A 140 -22.53 14.81 0.54
N ASP A 141 -22.18 15.86 -0.19
CA ASP A 141 -22.14 17.24 0.27
C ASP A 141 -23.28 18.01 -0.38
N PHE A 142 -24.06 18.73 0.43
CA PHE A 142 -25.20 19.49 -0.03
C PHE A 142 -25.22 20.88 0.63
N PRO A 143 -25.06 21.96 -0.15
CA PRO A 143 -25.24 23.31 0.36
C PRO A 143 -26.74 23.63 0.51
N LEU A 144 -27.13 24.09 1.70
CA LEU A 144 -28.48 24.51 2.08
C LEU A 144 -28.48 26.00 2.45
N GLY A 145 -28.47 26.87 1.44
CA GLY A 145 -28.46 28.32 1.63
C GLY A 145 -27.19 28.81 2.33
N ARG A 146 -27.29 29.09 3.64
CA ARG A 146 -26.15 29.49 4.49
C ARG A 146 -25.45 28.32 5.18
N TRP A 147 -25.99 27.11 5.08
CA TRP A 147 -25.47 25.90 5.70
C TRP A 147 -24.84 24.98 4.66
N ALA A 148 -23.88 24.16 5.08
CA ALA A 148 -23.35 23.06 4.29
C ALA A 148 -23.44 21.80 5.13
N LEU A 149 -24.07 20.76 4.60
CA LEU A 149 -24.17 19.46 5.25
C LEU A 149 -23.37 18.43 4.45
N ASN A 150 -22.66 17.57 5.18
CA ASN A 150 -21.93 16.43 4.67
C ASN A 150 -22.47 15.16 5.36
N LEU A 151 -22.66 14.12 4.58
CA LEU A 151 -22.98 12.78 5.07
C LEU A 151 -22.03 11.79 4.38
N GLU A 152 -21.28 11.02 5.17
CA GLU A 152 -20.34 10.00 4.68
C GLU A 152 -20.60 8.67 5.39
N GLN A 153 -20.53 7.57 4.65
CA GLN A 153 -20.51 6.21 5.16
C GLN A 153 -19.27 5.49 4.63
N GLY A 154 -18.54 4.83 5.53
CA GLY A 154 -17.35 4.05 5.21
C GLY A 154 -17.47 2.59 5.66
N TYR A 155 -16.67 1.73 5.03
CA TYR A 155 -16.43 0.33 5.39
C TYR A 155 -14.94 0.02 5.26
N ARG A 156 -14.40 -0.77 6.20
CA ARG A 156 -13.02 -1.24 6.18
C ARG A 156 -12.99 -2.76 6.39
N LYS A 157 -12.26 -3.47 5.54
CA LYS A 157 -11.87 -4.88 5.73
C LYS A 157 -10.37 -4.96 5.98
N LEU A 158 -9.97 -5.76 6.95
CA LEU A 158 -8.57 -6.05 7.25
C LEU A 158 -8.36 -7.56 7.15
N GLU A 159 -7.35 -7.94 6.39
CA GLU A 159 -6.85 -9.31 6.29
C GLU A 159 -5.38 -9.30 6.71
N THR A 160 -5.00 -10.29 7.51
CA THR A 160 -3.63 -10.47 7.97
C THR A 160 -3.38 -11.95 8.08
N LEU A 161 -2.43 -12.46 7.32
CA LEU A 161 -1.87 -13.78 7.59
C LEU A 161 -0.83 -13.65 8.70
N SER A 162 -0.85 -14.62 9.60
CA SER A 162 0.11 -14.71 10.70
C SER A 162 0.64 -16.13 10.73
N GLU A 163 1.52 -16.41 9.78
CA GLU A 163 2.26 -17.65 9.72
C GLU A 163 3.56 -17.49 10.52
N TYR A 164 3.93 -18.52 11.27
CA TYR A 164 5.14 -18.53 12.06
C TYR A 164 5.87 -19.84 11.84
N GLU A 165 7.15 -19.74 11.48
CA GLU A 165 7.98 -20.90 11.21
C GLU A 165 9.32 -20.77 11.92
N LEU A 166 9.92 -21.91 12.26
CA LEU A 166 11.31 -21.96 12.70
C LEU A 166 12.21 -22.21 11.49
N PRO A 167 13.05 -21.23 11.10
CA PRO A 167 14.02 -21.45 10.05
C PRO A 167 14.94 -22.64 10.36
N SER A 168 15.31 -23.41 9.35
CA SER A 168 16.27 -24.51 9.50
C SER A 168 17.57 -24.03 10.16
N GLY A 169 17.95 -24.65 11.29
CA GLY A 169 19.15 -24.29 12.05
C GLY A 169 18.97 -23.22 13.14
N SER A 170 17.78 -22.61 13.26
CA SER A 170 17.48 -21.60 14.31
C SER A 170 17.11 -22.19 15.68
N GLY A 171 16.90 -23.52 15.76
CA GLY A 171 16.43 -24.19 16.98
C GLY A 171 17.45 -24.33 18.10
N ALA A 172 18.69 -23.85 17.92
CA ALA A 172 19.76 -23.93 18.94
C ALA A 172 19.80 -22.72 19.89
N GLY A 173 18.99 -21.69 19.64
CA GLY A 173 18.98 -20.47 20.44
C GLY A 173 20.21 -19.58 20.20
N ASN A 174 20.17 -18.37 20.75
CA ASN A 174 21.23 -17.38 20.61
C ASN A 174 22.26 -17.45 21.72
N ASN A 175 21.96 -18.13 22.82
CA ASN A 175 22.84 -18.23 23.98
C ASN A 175 23.66 -19.52 23.93
N PRO A 176 24.96 -19.47 23.56
CA PRO A 176 25.80 -20.67 23.45
C PRO A 176 26.08 -21.36 24.80
N GLY A 177 25.70 -20.75 25.93
CA GLY A 177 25.77 -21.35 27.26
C GLY A 177 24.49 -22.05 27.71
N ASN A 178 23.43 -22.01 26.90
CA ASN A 178 22.15 -22.65 27.17
C ASN A 178 21.99 -23.92 26.32
N ASN A 179 21.31 -24.94 26.87
CA ASN A 179 21.05 -26.21 26.18
C ASN A 179 19.59 -26.30 25.71
N SER A 180 18.83 -25.22 25.81
CA SER A 180 17.46 -25.13 25.31
C SER A 180 17.44 -25.25 23.80
N THR A 181 16.55 -26.11 23.29
CA THR A 181 16.30 -26.22 21.86
C THR A 181 14.82 -26.05 21.55
N LEU A 182 14.54 -25.37 20.45
CA LEU A 182 13.18 -25.17 19.96
C LEU A 182 13.01 -26.01 18.69
N SER A 183 12.20 -27.08 18.79
CA SER A 183 11.98 -28.05 17.73
C SER A 183 10.69 -27.82 16.94
N SER A 184 9.73 -27.10 17.52
CA SER A 184 8.51 -26.67 16.85
C SER A 184 7.99 -25.36 17.46
N PHE A 185 7.34 -24.55 16.63
CA PHE A 185 6.66 -23.33 17.04
C PHE A 185 5.29 -23.31 16.36
N LEU A 186 4.23 -23.24 17.17
CA LEU A 186 2.84 -23.16 16.74
C LEU A 186 2.18 -22.11 17.61
N ARG A 187 1.46 -21.16 17.00
CA ARG A 187 0.75 -20.10 17.70
C ARG A 187 -0.74 -20.13 17.40
#